data_AF-A0A7S4DVY0-F1
#
_entry.id   AF-A0A7S4DVY0-F1
#
_cell.length_a   1.000
_cell.length_b   1.000
_cell.length_c   1.000
_cell.angle_alpha   90.00
_cell.angle_beta   90.00
_cell.angle_gamma   90.00
#
_symmetry.space_group_name_H-M   'P 1'
#
loop_
_entity.id
_entity.type
_entity.pdbx_description
1 polymer ?
#
loop_
_entity_poly.entity_id
_entity_poly.type
_entity_poly.pdbx_seq_one_letter_code
_entity_poly.pdbx_strand_id
1 'polypeptide(L)'
;KNFSPNLEKEVQPFINFFVNLYKNLPNTVQTVFQRQPHRTAIASDGTQVKVLCKSVESFKVLTECPLIVMLLFQLYPRYVEQNIHHLIPLMMRALNIQPPTNLTQQHSQLYSDFIAAQVKTLSFLTYVLRGFADRMQPHQDNLSKCVIQLLLNCPTSSINSRKELLVATRHILATNFRKGFFNKLNMMLKEDVLIGQGRAHEIVRPLAYSTLADLVHHVRADLSIDQLSKVIYIFSRNIHDPTLPLSIQTASVRLILTLVDHIYRTSDKQDRGRTLLVRILSALVNKFDTLKDYIPKLIDLVNKKKKRVQAKGHAWTLAYTPRSEKEFPEDSVREVKQLMFTMVFGLKTVVWCISNFRSHSQSGTHAAQRRPIVLDEEECRIVARFLQHGLECFKIYTLPGYTRNSRTQQIEKDVLEHFASVFTVLDPRSFRDVFSVQIETLFDQIVANQRLHMHMLIIPQHFLSSSNVSKAFADILLSFLTKKMKHMAKPTTESPVSLVLLNLFRIVFGSVTLFAE
;
A
#
# COMPACT_ATOMS: atom_id res chain seq x y z
N LYS A 1 10.63 -23.73 27.24
CA LYS A 1 11.24 -22.78 26.26
C LYS A 1 12.66 -23.19 25.87
N ASN A 2 13.39 -23.92 26.71
CA ASN A 2 14.70 -24.48 26.36
C ASN A 2 14.55 -26.00 26.12
N PHE A 3 15.40 -26.56 25.25
CA PHE A 3 15.52 -28.00 25.04
C PHE A 3 15.87 -28.69 26.36
N SER A 4 15.10 -29.71 26.74
CA SER A 4 15.40 -30.52 27.93
C SER A 4 15.22 -32.00 27.59
N PRO A 5 16.27 -32.83 27.72
CA PRO A 5 16.18 -34.27 27.42
C PRO A 5 15.11 -34.99 28.24
N ASN A 6 14.87 -34.53 29.48
CA ASN A 6 13.90 -35.15 30.38
C ASN A 6 12.45 -34.93 29.93
N LEU A 7 12.16 -33.85 29.21
CA LEU A 7 10.83 -33.59 28.65
C LEU A 7 10.59 -34.31 27.32
N GLU A 8 11.61 -34.87 26.68
CA GLU A 8 11.47 -35.53 25.37
C GLU A 8 10.50 -36.70 25.42
N LYS A 9 10.46 -37.43 26.54
CA LYS A 9 9.54 -38.56 26.77
C LYS A 9 8.06 -38.15 26.75
N GLU A 10 7.76 -36.91 27.11
CA GLU A 10 6.38 -36.36 27.16
C GLU A 10 5.94 -35.77 25.80
N VAL A 11 6.85 -35.63 24.84
CA VAL A 11 6.57 -35.00 23.54
C VAL A 11 5.58 -35.82 22.71
N GLN A 12 5.86 -37.11 22.47
CA GLN A 12 4.96 -37.96 21.67
C GLN A 12 3.59 -38.19 22.34
N PRO A 13 3.48 -38.44 23.67
CA PRO A 13 2.20 -38.47 24.36
C PRO A 13 1.36 -37.21 24.15
N PHE A 14 1.99 -36.03 24.24
CA PHE A 14 1.29 -34.76 23.99
C PHE A 14 0.86 -34.60 22.53
N ILE A 15 1.69 -35.01 21.57
CA ILE A 15 1.32 -35.01 20.14
C ILE A 15 0.16 -35.99 19.89
N ASN A 16 0.15 -37.16 20.52
CA ASN A 16 -0.95 -38.12 20.41
C ASN A 16 -2.26 -37.55 20.96
N PHE A 17 -2.19 -36.85 22.10
CA PHE A 17 -3.32 -36.09 22.64
C PHE A 17 -3.82 -35.05 21.63
N PHE A 18 -2.92 -34.27 21.03
CA PHE A 18 -3.25 -33.28 20.01
C PHE A 18 -3.90 -33.90 18.75
N VAL A 19 -3.38 -35.03 18.27
CA VAL A 19 -3.97 -35.81 17.17
C VAL A 19 -5.39 -36.25 17.53
N ASN A 20 -5.60 -36.74 18.75
CA ASN A 20 -6.92 -37.17 19.22
C ASN A 20 -7.92 -36.00 19.32
N LEU A 21 -7.48 -34.79 19.68
CA LEU A 21 -8.34 -33.60 19.64
C LEU A 21 -8.88 -33.35 18.23
N TYR A 22 -8.03 -33.37 17.20
CA TYR A 22 -8.48 -33.17 15.81
C TYR A 22 -9.33 -34.32 15.28
N LYS A 23 -9.02 -35.58 15.63
CA LYS A 23 -9.84 -36.73 15.26
C LYS A 23 -11.27 -36.62 15.79
N ASN A 24 -11.42 -36.16 17.03
CA ASN A 24 -12.72 -36.02 17.69
C ASN A 24 -13.43 -34.70 17.40
N LEU A 25 -12.76 -33.72 16.79
CA LEU A 25 -13.31 -32.39 16.55
C LEU A 25 -14.68 -32.38 15.85
N PRO A 26 -14.96 -33.19 14.81
CA PRO A 26 -16.29 -33.23 14.19
C PRO A 26 -17.40 -33.58 15.20
N ASN A 27 -17.14 -34.54 16.08
CA ASN A 27 -18.09 -34.97 17.11
C ASN A 27 -18.23 -33.91 18.19
N THR A 28 -17.12 -33.26 18.58
CA THR A 28 -17.12 -32.13 19.52
C THR A 28 -17.99 -30.99 19.00
N VAL A 29 -17.85 -30.61 17.72
CA VAL A 29 -18.65 -29.54 17.10
C VAL A 29 -20.14 -29.90 17.15
N GLN A 30 -20.53 -31.11 16.73
CA GLN A 30 -21.93 -31.55 16.81
C GLN A 30 -22.46 -31.49 18.24
N THR A 31 -21.70 -32.04 19.19
CA THR A 31 -22.12 -32.12 20.60
C THR A 31 -22.23 -30.75 21.26
N VAL A 32 -21.25 -29.87 21.05
CA VAL A 32 -21.18 -28.56 21.71
C VAL A 32 -22.25 -27.60 21.16
N PHE A 33 -22.51 -27.61 19.85
CA PHE A 33 -23.53 -26.75 19.25
C PHE A 33 -24.96 -27.31 19.36
N GLN A 34 -25.14 -28.62 19.60
CA GLN A 34 -26.45 -29.22 19.91
C GLN A 34 -26.85 -29.09 21.39
N ARG A 35 -25.88 -28.95 22.31
CA ARG A 35 -26.16 -28.73 23.74
C ARG A 35 -26.73 -27.32 23.95
N GLN A 36 -27.98 -27.22 24.41
CA GLN A 36 -28.51 -25.95 24.91
C GLN A 36 -27.70 -25.46 26.14
N PRO A 37 -27.47 -24.15 26.32
CA PRO A 37 -26.66 -23.61 27.43
C PRO A 37 -27.24 -23.82 28.84
N HIS A 38 -28.44 -24.40 28.97
CA HIS A 38 -29.11 -24.62 30.25
C HIS A 38 -29.15 -26.11 30.62
N ARG A 39 -27.99 -26.71 30.89
CA ARG A 39 -27.89 -27.76 31.90
C ARG A 39 -27.21 -27.17 33.13
N THR A 40 -27.94 -26.35 33.87
CA THR A 40 -27.70 -26.26 35.31
C THR A 40 -28.08 -27.62 35.88
N ALA A 41 -27.09 -28.42 36.27
CA ALA A 41 -27.38 -29.54 37.15
C ALA A 41 -27.76 -28.91 38.49
N ILE A 42 -28.99 -29.14 38.93
CA ILE A 42 -29.41 -28.82 40.29
C ILE A 42 -28.76 -29.90 41.15
N ALA A 43 -27.75 -29.53 41.94
CA ALA A 43 -27.27 -30.41 43.00
C ALA A 43 -28.41 -30.63 44.01
N SER A 44 -28.40 -31.75 44.74
CA SER A 44 -29.42 -32.08 45.75
C SER A 44 -29.67 -30.98 46.81
N ASP A 45 -28.76 -30.01 46.92
CA ASP A 45 -28.83 -28.82 47.79
C ASP A 45 -29.33 -27.52 47.12
N GLY A 46 -29.93 -27.60 45.92
CA GLY A 46 -30.47 -26.42 45.23
C GLY A 46 -29.43 -25.45 44.66
N THR A 47 -28.14 -25.78 44.77
CA THR A 47 -27.06 -24.97 44.17
C THR A 47 -26.96 -25.25 42.68
N GLN A 48 -27.00 -24.20 41.85
CA GLN A 48 -26.79 -24.32 40.40
C GLN A 48 -25.32 -24.67 40.12
N VAL A 49 -25.05 -25.92 39.75
CA VAL A 49 -23.70 -26.33 39.32
C VAL A 49 -23.56 -26.09 37.83
N LYS A 50 -22.64 -25.20 37.46
CA LYS A 50 -22.24 -24.98 36.06
C LYS A 50 -21.53 -26.24 35.56
N VAL A 51 -22.18 -27.01 34.68
CA VAL A 51 -21.57 -28.22 34.10
C VAL A 51 -20.35 -27.80 33.27
N LEU A 52 -19.15 -28.08 33.79
CA LEU A 52 -17.88 -27.80 33.13
C LEU A 52 -17.70 -28.79 31.96
N CYS A 53 -17.47 -28.27 30.75
CA CYS A 53 -17.13 -29.11 29.60
C CYS A 53 -15.76 -29.77 29.82
N LYS A 54 -15.60 -31.02 29.38
CA LYS A 54 -14.30 -31.69 29.41
C LYS A 54 -13.29 -30.89 28.58
N SER A 55 -12.03 -30.83 28.99
CA SER A 55 -10.97 -30.11 28.25
C SER A 55 -10.84 -30.58 26.79
N VAL A 56 -11.13 -31.86 26.52
CA VAL A 56 -11.16 -32.45 25.16
C VAL A 56 -12.32 -31.94 24.28
N GLU A 57 -13.35 -31.36 24.89
CA GLU A 57 -14.52 -30.77 24.21
C GLU A 57 -14.43 -29.23 24.12
N SER A 58 -13.34 -28.62 24.60
CA SER A 58 -13.17 -27.16 24.65
C SER A 58 -12.37 -26.63 23.46
N PHE A 59 -12.96 -25.74 22.68
CA PHE A 59 -12.27 -25.06 21.58
C PHE A 59 -11.06 -24.22 22.06
N LYS A 60 -11.09 -23.74 23.32
CA LYS A 60 -9.96 -22.98 23.92
C LYS A 60 -8.70 -23.82 24.12
N VAL A 61 -8.84 -25.13 24.30
CA VAL A 61 -7.67 -26.01 24.34
C VAL A 61 -7.05 -26.10 22.94
N LEU A 62 -7.91 -26.22 21.92
CA LEU A 62 -7.48 -26.28 20.53
C LEU A 62 -6.88 -24.96 20.01
N THR A 63 -7.15 -23.81 20.65
CA THR A 63 -6.47 -22.54 20.30
C THR A 63 -5.03 -22.47 20.80
N GLU A 64 -4.71 -23.10 21.94
CA GLU A 64 -3.38 -23.05 22.56
C GLU A 64 -2.46 -24.19 22.09
N CYS A 65 -3.00 -25.40 21.91
CA CYS A 65 -2.20 -26.57 21.56
C CYS A 65 -1.38 -26.43 20.26
N PRO A 66 -1.87 -25.81 19.16
CA PRO A 66 -1.09 -25.70 17.91
C PRO A 66 0.23 -24.96 18.11
N LEU A 67 0.25 -23.86 18.89
CA LEU A 67 1.47 -23.11 19.17
C LEU A 67 2.46 -23.94 20.00
N ILE A 68 1.96 -24.72 20.96
CA ILE A 68 2.79 -25.61 21.77
C ILE A 68 3.41 -26.70 20.88
N VAL A 69 2.63 -27.35 20.02
CA VAL A 69 3.14 -28.38 19.11
C VAL A 69 4.12 -27.80 18.10
N MET A 70 3.90 -26.57 17.60
CA MET A 70 4.89 -25.88 16.78
C MET A 70 6.21 -25.69 17.51
N LEU A 71 6.18 -25.26 18.77
CA LEU A 71 7.37 -25.10 19.59
C LEU A 71 8.06 -26.45 19.85
N LEU A 72 7.29 -27.51 20.12
CA LEU A 72 7.85 -28.86 20.29
C LEU A 72 8.51 -29.36 19.00
N PHE A 73 7.91 -29.11 17.84
CA PHE A 73 8.50 -29.42 16.53
C PHE A 73 9.78 -28.62 16.24
N GLN A 74 9.88 -27.38 16.72
CA GLN A 74 11.12 -26.59 16.63
C GLN A 74 12.22 -27.13 17.56
N LEU A 75 11.86 -27.59 18.76
CA LEU A 75 12.82 -28.11 19.74
C LEU A 75 13.24 -29.57 19.44
N TYR A 76 12.33 -30.38 18.90
CA TYR A 76 12.55 -31.81 18.61
C TYR A 76 12.13 -32.16 17.17
N PRO A 77 12.93 -31.78 16.14
CA PRO A 77 12.55 -31.91 14.73
C PRO A 77 12.24 -33.35 14.26
N ARG A 78 12.80 -34.37 14.93
CA ARG A 78 12.57 -35.79 14.60
C ARG A 78 11.09 -36.20 14.66
N TYR A 79 10.32 -35.58 15.55
CA TYR A 79 8.90 -35.88 15.71
C TYR A 79 8.03 -35.26 14.61
N VAL A 80 8.55 -34.31 13.83
CA VAL A 80 7.76 -33.69 12.75
C VAL A 80 7.49 -34.71 11.65
N GLU A 81 8.51 -35.34 11.10
CA GLU A 81 8.37 -36.29 9.98
C GLU A 81 7.45 -37.46 10.32
N GLN A 82 7.55 -37.95 11.57
CA GLN A 82 6.75 -39.06 12.08
C GLN A 82 5.26 -38.73 12.23
N ASN A 83 4.89 -37.47 12.47
CA ASN A 83 3.50 -37.10 12.80
C ASN A 83 2.82 -36.25 11.72
N ILE A 84 3.60 -35.59 10.84
CA ILE A 84 3.07 -34.58 9.92
C ILE A 84 2.11 -35.16 8.88
N HIS A 85 2.39 -36.39 8.41
CA HIS A 85 1.58 -37.07 7.41
C HIS A 85 0.17 -37.42 7.90
N HIS A 86 0.00 -37.63 9.21
CA HIS A 86 -1.31 -37.84 9.83
C HIS A 86 -1.99 -36.52 10.22
N LEU A 87 -1.21 -35.51 10.64
CA LEU A 87 -1.73 -34.23 11.09
C LEU A 87 -2.31 -33.38 9.95
N ILE A 88 -1.64 -33.33 8.80
CA ILE A 88 -2.09 -32.50 7.66
C ILE A 88 -3.54 -32.84 7.25
N PRO A 89 -3.92 -34.10 6.96
CA PRO A 89 -5.29 -34.42 6.56
C PRO A 89 -6.32 -34.09 7.65
N LEU A 90 -5.98 -34.32 8.93
CA LEU A 90 -6.86 -34.03 10.06
C LEU A 90 -7.11 -32.53 10.22
N MET A 91 -6.06 -31.71 10.12
CA MET A 91 -6.15 -30.26 10.18
C MET A 91 -6.90 -29.70 8.97
N MET A 92 -6.65 -30.21 7.76
CA MET A 92 -7.41 -29.82 6.58
C MET A 92 -8.89 -30.17 6.69
N ARG A 93 -9.22 -31.34 7.26
CA ARG A 93 -10.60 -31.72 7.58
C ARG A 93 -11.22 -30.75 8.60
N ALA A 94 -10.48 -30.40 9.65
CA ALA A 94 -10.92 -29.45 10.68
C ALA A 94 -11.23 -28.06 10.13
N LEU A 95 -10.42 -27.56 9.19
CA LEU A 95 -10.68 -26.30 8.50
C LEU A 95 -11.94 -26.33 7.63
N ASN A 96 -12.30 -27.50 7.10
CA ASN A 96 -13.48 -27.68 6.25
C ASN A 96 -14.79 -27.80 7.04
N ILE A 97 -14.74 -27.99 8.36
CA ILE A 97 -15.95 -28.09 9.19
C ILE A 97 -16.64 -26.73 9.18
N GLN A 98 -17.87 -26.71 8.67
CA GLN A 98 -18.71 -25.52 8.74
C GLN A 98 -19.47 -25.49 10.07
N PRO A 99 -19.65 -24.29 10.64
CA PRO A 99 -20.54 -24.12 11.78
C PRO A 99 -22.00 -24.39 11.37
N PRO A 100 -22.85 -24.88 12.28
CA PRO A 100 -24.27 -25.11 11.97
C PRO A 100 -24.99 -23.80 11.63
N THR A 101 -25.98 -23.86 10.73
CA THR A 101 -26.70 -22.67 10.21
C THR A 101 -27.66 -22.02 11.22
N ASN A 102 -28.11 -22.76 12.24
CA ASN A 102 -29.10 -22.29 13.23
C ASN A 102 -28.43 -21.76 14.50
N LEU A 103 -27.60 -20.72 14.39
CA LEU A 103 -26.93 -20.10 15.53
C LEU A 103 -27.82 -19.02 16.16
N THR A 104 -28.35 -19.28 17.36
CA THR A 104 -28.97 -18.26 18.22
C THR A 104 -27.93 -17.29 18.77
N GLN A 105 -28.34 -16.06 19.14
CA GLN A 105 -27.45 -15.05 19.79
C GLN A 105 -26.67 -15.61 20.99
N GLN A 106 -27.19 -16.65 21.66
CA GLN A 106 -26.57 -17.29 22.82
C GLN A 106 -25.34 -18.16 22.50
N HIS A 107 -25.12 -18.59 21.25
CA HIS A 107 -23.93 -19.38 20.85
C HIS A 107 -22.78 -18.52 20.30
N SER A 108 -22.89 -17.20 20.35
CA SER A 108 -21.91 -16.27 19.74
C SER A 108 -20.47 -16.46 20.25
N GLN A 109 -20.30 -16.73 21.55
CA GLN A 109 -18.97 -16.97 22.12
C GLN A 109 -18.38 -18.33 21.69
N LEU A 110 -19.17 -19.40 21.73
CA LEU A 110 -18.73 -20.73 21.30
C LEU A 110 -18.38 -20.74 19.81
N TYR A 111 -19.18 -20.05 19.00
CA TYR A 111 -18.89 -19.80 17.60
C TYR A 111 -17.56 -19.05 17.41
N SER A 112 -17.35 -17.97 18.17
CA SER A 112 -16.11 -17.21 18.12
C SER A 112 -14.89 -18.04 18.53
N ASP A 113 -15.01 -18.87 19.57
CA ASP A 113 -13.95 -19.77 20.04
C ASP A 113 -13.66 -20.87 18.99
N PHE A 114 -14.68 -21.40 18.32
CA PHE A 114 -14.52 -22.37 17.23
C PHE A 114 -13.78 -21.77 16.03
N ILE A 115 -14.18 -20.58 15.57
CA ILE A 115 -13.49 -19.88 14.48
C ILE A 115 -12.05 -19.56 14.88
N ALA A 116 -11.81 -19.11 16.11
CA ALA A 116 -10.45 -18.87 16.61
C ALA A 116 -9.59 -20.15 16.56
N ALA A 117 -10.15 -21.31 16.92
CA ALA A 117 -9.45 -22.58 16.83
C ALA A 117 -9.08 -22.92 15.37
N GLN A 118 -10.01 -22.74 14.41
CA GLN A 118 -9.70 -22.94 12.98
C GLN A 118 -8.62 -21.97 12.48
N VAL A 119 -8.62 -20.70 12.91
CA VAL A 119 -7.56 -19.75 12.56
C VAL A 119 -6.20 -20.17 13.13
N LYS A 120 -6.16 -20.72 14.34
CA LYS A 120 -4.93 -21.29 14.93
C LYS A 120 -4.46 -22.54 14.19
N THR A 121 -5.39 -23.40 13.76
CA THR A 121 -5.07 -24.54 12.87
C THR A 121 -4.48 -24.07 11.55
N LEU A 122 -5.05 -23.04 10.92
CA LEU A 122 -4.52 -22.46 9.70
C LEU A 122 -3.11 -21.89 9.92
N SER A 123 -2.90 -21.16 11.02
CA SER A 123 -1.59 -20.61 11.39
C SER A 123 -0.54 -21.72 11.53
N PHE A 124 -0.90 -22.87 12.12
CA PHE A 124 -0.05 -24.05 12.15
C PHE A 124 0.28 -24.57 10.76
N LEU A 125 -0.72 -24.69 9.87
CA LEU A 125 -0.50 -25.14 8.50
C LEU A 125 0.43 -24.19 7.72
N THR A 126 0.40 -22.88 8.01
CA THR A 126 1.38 -21.95 7.41
C THR A 126 2.82 -22.21 7.83
N TYR A 127 3.05 -22.68 9.06
CA TYR A 127 4.37 -23.13 9.50
C TYR A 127 4.80 -24.39 8.74
N VAL A 128 3.89 -25.36 8.59
CA VAL A 128 4.13 -26.61 7.85
C VAL A 128 4.49 -26.33 6.38
N LEU A 129 3.81 -25.36 5.75
CA LEU A 129 4.09 -24.95 4.37
C LEU A 129 5.54 -24.52 4.13
N ARG A 130 6.26 -24.04 5.16
CA ARG A 130 7.66 -23.60 5.03
C ARG A 130 8.65 -24.76 4.88
N GLY A 131 8.34 -25.93 5.44
CA GLY A 131 9.25 -27.09 5.48
C GLY A 131 8.74 -28.34 4.74
N PHE A 132 7.43 -28.46 4.53
CA PHE A 132 6.79 -29.66 3.99
C PHE A 132 5.80 -29.32 2.86
N ALA A 133 6.17 -28.37 2.01
CA ALA A 133 5.32 -27.88 0.91
C ALA A 133 4.82 -29.00 -0.01
N ASP A 134 5.66 -30.00 -0.32
CA ASP A 134 5.31 -31.12 -1.21
C ASP A 134 4.16 -31.96 -0.65
N ARG A 135 4.12 -32.15 0.68
CA ARG A 135 3.04 -32.90 1.36
C ARG A 135 1.73 -32.13 1.39
N MET A 136 1.78 -30.80 1.36
CA MET A 136 0.61 -29.93 1.34
C MET A 136 0.06 -29.70 -0.08
N GLN A 137 0.84 -30.00 -1.13
CA GLN A 137 0.51 -29.68 -2.52
C GLN A 137 -0.86 -30.22 -2.97
N PRO A 138 -1.28 -31.46 -2.62
CA PRO A 138 -2.61 -31.98 -2.96
C PRO A 138 -3.78 -31.19 -2.35
N HIS A 139 -3.52 -30.42 -1.29
CA HIS A 139 -4.52 -29.64 -0.57
C HIS A 139 -4.58 -28.17 -0.98
N GLN A 140 -3.82 -27.75 -2.01
CA GLN A 140 -3.69 -26.34 -2.41
C GLN A 140 -5.02 -25.63 -2.64
N ASP A 141 -5.89 -26.18 -3.50
CA ASP A 141 -7.17 -25.57 -3.83
C ASP A 141 -8.11 -25.57 -2.63
N ASN A 142 -8.11 -26.66 -1.86
CA ASN A 142 -8.93 -26.78 -0.66
C ASN A 142 -8.53 -25.74 0.39
N LEU A 143 -7.22 -25.54 0.60
CA LEU A 143 -6.70 -24.54 1.54
C LEU A 143 -7.18 -23.14 1.18
N SER A 144 -7.10 -22.75 -0.10
CA SER A 144 -7.59 -21.45 -0.55
C SER A 144 -9.10 -21.28 -0.31
N LYS A 145 -9.91 -22.33 -0.54
CA LYS A 145 -11.35 -22.32 -0.25
C LYS A 145 -11.62 -22.14 1.25
N CYS A 146 -10.91 -22.86 2.12
CA CYS A 146 -11.03 -22.73 3.57
C CYS A 146 -10.72 -21.31 4.04
N VAL A 147 -9.65 -20.69 3.52
CA VAL A 147 -9.28 -19.31 3.89
C VAL A 147 -10.40 -18.32 3.55
N ILE A 148 -10.99 -18.42 2.35
CA ILE A 148 -12.11 -17.55 1.96
C ILE A 148 -13.34 -17.80 2.84
N GLN A 149 -13.67 -19.06 3.14
CA GLN A 149 -14.78 -19.39 4.03
C GLN A 149 -14.56 -18.83 5.45
N LEU A 150 -13.35 -18.95 5.99
CA LEU A 150 -13.01 -18.38 7.29
C LEU A 150 -13.11 -16.86 7.30
N LEU A 151 -12.70 -16.17 6.23
CA LEU A 151 -12.83 -14.71 6.12
C LEU A 151 -14.30 -14.27 6.14
N LEU A 152 -15.17 -15.01 5.44
CA LEU A 152 -16.61 -14.77 5.41
C LEU A 152 -17.28 -15.08 6.76
N ASN A 153 -16.88 -16.18 7.40
CA ASN A 153 -17.49 -16.66 8.64
C ASN A 153 -16.92 -15.98 9.90
N CYS A 154 -15.83 -15.22 9.78
CA CYS A 154 -15.15 -14.63 10.94
C CYS A 154 -16.03 -13.57 11.62
N PRO A 155 -16.42 -13.76 12.89
CA PRO A 155 -17.34 -12.86 13.59
C PRO A 155 -16.78 -11.44 13.70
N THR A 156 -17.67 -10.45 13.58
CA THR A 156 -17.33 -9.01 13.62
C THR A 156 -16.75 -8.57 14.96
N SER A 157 -17.06 -9.29 16.04
CA SER A 157 -16.51 -9.08 17.38
C SER A 157 -15.06 -9.55 17.54
N SER A 158 -14.57 -10.45 16.68
CA SER A 158 -13.28 -11.15 16.88
C SER A 158 -12.15 -10.57 16.03
N ILE A 159 -11.73 -9.35 16.38
CA ILE A 159 -10.69 -8.59 15.64
C ILE A 159 -9.36 -9.36 15.60
N ASN A 160 -8.95 -9.97 16.71
CA ASN A 160 -7.67 -10.67 16.81
C ASN A 160 -7.64 -11.90 15.89
N SER A 161 -8.71 -12.70 15.85
CA SER A 161 -8.82 -13.84 14.94
C SER A 161 -8.74 -13.39 13.48
N ARG A 162 -9.38 -12.27 13.12
CA ARG A 162 -9.29 -11.71 11.77
C ARG A 162 -7.87 -11.25 11.42
N LYS A 163 -7.16 -10.60 12.36
CA LYS A 163 -5.74 -10.22 12.16
C LYS A 163 -4.86 -11.45 11.92
N GLU A 164 -4.97 -12.47 12.77
CA GLU A 164 -4.20 -13.71 12.62
C GLU A 164 -4.51 -14.41 11.30
N LEU A 165 -5.79 -14.45 10.91
CA LEU A 165 -6.22 -15.00 9.62
C LEU A 165 -5.59 -14.26 8.44
N LEU A 166 -5.51 -12.92 8.48
CA LEU A 166 -4.85 -12.13 7.44
C LEU A 166 -3.33 -12.34 7.42
N VAL A 167 -2.68 -12.43 8.58
CA VAL A 167 -1.24 -12.77 8.67
C VAL A 167 -0.97 -14.16 8.07
N ALA A 168 -1.78 -15.16 8.44
CA ALA A 168 -1.69 -16.51 7.88
C ALA A 168 -1.91 -16.49 6.36
N THR A 169 -2.93 -15.77 5.88
CA THR A 169 -3.20 -15.60 4.45
C THR A 169 -1.99 -15.01 3.72
N ARG A 170 -1.37 -13.96 4.29
CA ARG A 170 -0.17 -13.34 3.73
C ARG A 170 1.00 -14.33 3.63
N HIS A 171 1.22 -15.15 4.65
CA HIS A 171 2.25 -16.19 4.60
C HIS A 171 1.98 -17.23 3.50
N ILE A 172 0.73 -17.63 3.29
CA ILE A 172 0.37 -18.56 2.21
C ILE A 172 0.65 -17.91 0.84
N LEU A 173 0.28 -16.63 0.67
CA LEU A 173 0.51 -15.88 -0.57
C LEU A 173 1.99 -15.70 -0.92
N ALA A 174 2.87 -15.69 0.08
CA ALA A 174 4.32 -15.64 -0.14
C ALA A 174 4.91 -16.95 -0.71
N THR A 175 4.14 -18.05 -0.74
CA THR A 175 4.56 -19.36 -1.26
C THR A 175 3.97 -19.64 -2.66
N ASN A 176 4.30 -20.80 -3.23
CA ASN A 176 3.69 -21.28 -4.49
C ASN A 176 2.19 -21.62 -4.36
N PHE A 177 1.66 -21.73 -3.13
CA PHE A 177 0.24 -21.98 -2.88
C PHE A 177 -0.66 -20.82 -3.31
N ARG A 178 -0.10 -19.62 -3.51
CA ARG A 178 -0.82 -18.43 -4.00
C ARG A 178 -1.69 -18.67 -5.23
N LYS A 179 -1.33 -19.62 -6.12
CA LYS A 179 -2.11 -19.94 -7.33
C LYS A 179 -3.56 -20.34 -7.02
N GLY A 180 -3.82 -20.98 -5.87
CA GLY A 180 -5.18 -21.35 -5.46
C GLY A 180 -6.09 -20.14 -5.22
N PHE A 181 -5.53 -18.97 -4.92
CA PHE A 181 -6.29 -17.74 -4.68
C PHE A 181 -6.68 -17.01 -5.97
N PHE A 182 -6.12 -17.37 -7.13
CA PHE A 182 -6.31 -16.61 -8.36
C PHE A 182 -7.78 -16.66 -8.80
N ASN A 183 -8.39 -17.85 -8.75
CA ASN A 183 -9.81 -18.07 -9.02
C ASN A 183 -10.74 -17.47 -7.93
N LYS A 184 -10.18 -16.99 -6.82
CA LYS A 184 -10.91 -16.39 -5.69
C LYS A 184 -10.68 -14.89 -5.57
N LEU A 185 -9.89 -14.29 -6.47
CA LEU A 185 -9.54 -12.87 -6.44
C LEU A 185 -10.77 -11.97 -6.38
N ASN A 186 -11.82 -12.28 -7.15
CA ASN A 186 -13.06 -11.48 -7.16
C ASN A 186 -13.75 -11.41 -5.79
N MET A 187 -13.58 -12.42 -4.93
CA MET A 187 -14.08 -12.38 -3.56
C MET A 187 -13.15 -11.58 -2.66
N MET A 188 -11.84 -11.72 -2.82
CA MET A 188 -10.85 -10.97 -2.02
C MET A 188 -10.81 -9.47 -2.36
N LEU A 189 -11.21 -9.08 -3.57
CA LEU A 189 -11.37 -7.68 -3.94
C LEU A 189 -12.56 -7.00 -3.25
N LYS A 190 -13.43 -7.75 -2.58
CA LYS A 190 -14.52 -7.15 -1.81
C LYS A 190 -13.99 -6.75 -0.42
N GLU A 191 -14.02 -5.45 -0.13
CA GLU A 191 -13.46 -4.87 1.11
C GLU A 191 -14.12 -5.45 2.38
N ASP A 192 -15.43 -5.70 2.33
CA ASP A 192 -16.22 -6.30 3.41
C ASP A 192 -15.77 -7.72 3.76
N VAL A 193 -15.30 -8.50 2.78
CA VAL A 193 -14.80 -9.86 3.00
C VAL A 193 -13.49 -9.84 3.80
N LEU A 194 -12.54 -8.98 3.41
CA LEU A 194 -11.24 -8.90 4.07
C LEU A 194 -11.32 -8.20 5.43
N ILE A 195 -11.99 -7.06 5.49
CA ILE A 195 -11.98 -6.17 6.66
C ILE A 195 -13.08 -6.58 7.66
N GLY A 196 -14.21 -7.11 7.19
CA GLY A 196 -15.38 -7.48 8.01
C GLY A 196 -16.46 -6.38 8.00
N GLN A 197 -17.37 -6.39 8.98
CA GLN A 197 -18.33 -5.31 9.30
C GLN A 197 -18.13 -4.81 10.75
N GLY A 198 -18.29 -3.51 11.05
CA GLY A 198 -18.10 -2.95 12.42
C GLY A 198 -17.08 -1.81 12.58
N ARG A 199 -17.03 -1.20 13.78
CA ARG A 199 -16.18 -0.01 14.08
C ARG A 199 -14.70 -0.33 14.35
N ALA A 200 -14.38 -1.56 14.76
CA ALA A 200 -13.01 -1.93 15.13
C ALA A 200 -12.09 -2.27 13.93
N HIS A 201 -12.50 -1.88 12.73
CA HIS A 201 -11.82 -2.13 11.46
C HIS A 201 -10.53 -1.35 11.29
N GLU A 202 -10.44 -0.16 11.89
CA GLU A 202 -9.31 0.75 11.67
C GLU A 202 -7.95 0.08 11.93
N ILE A 203 -7.89 -0.85 12.88
CA ILE A 203 -6.66 -1.58 13.21
C ILE A 203 -6.33 -2.69 12.19
N VAL A 204 -7.35 -3.23 11.51
CA VAL A 204 -7.20 -4.36 10.56
C VAL A 204 -6.99 -3.85 9.12
N ARG A 205 -7.52 -2.67 8.79
CA ARG A 205 -7.45 -2.07 7.44
C ARG A 205 -6.03 -2.04 6.85
N PRO A 206 -4.98 -1.55 7.55
CA PRO A 206 -3.63 -1.55 7.00
C PRO A 206 -3.13 -2.93 6.59
N LEU A 207 -3.37 -3.95 7.43
CA LEU A 207 -2.95 -5.33 7.16
C LEU A 207 -3.76 -5.95 6.02
N ALA A 208 -5.07 -5.70 5.97
CA ALA A 208 -5.95 -6.18 4.91
C ALA A 208 -5.53 -5.62 3.54
N TYR A 209 -5.32 -4.31 3.43
CA TYR A 209 -4.88 -3.69 2.18
C TYR A 209 -3.46 -4.11 1.78
N SER A 210 -2.54 -4.28 2.74
CA SER A 210 -1.21 -4.81 2.43
C SER A 210 -1.27 -6.25 1.92
N THR A 211 -2.15 -7.09 2.48
CA THR A 211 -2.32 -8.49 2.03
C THR A 211 -2.96 -8.55 0.65
N LEU A 212 -3.96 -7.69 0.40
CA LEU A 212 -4.58 -7.57 -0.92
C LEU A 212 -3.59 -7.05 -1.98
N ALA A 213 -2.76 -6.07 -1.61
CA ALA A 213 -1.73 -5.54 -2.50
C ALA A 213 -0.73 -6.63 -2.91
N ASP A 214 -0.28 -7.45 -1.95
CA ASP A 214 0.60 -8.59 -2.22
C ASP A 214 -0.07 -9.56 -3.20
N LEU A 215 -1.34 -9.93 -2.98
CA LEU A 215 -2.07 -10.81 -3.90
C LEU A 215 -2.13 -10.23 -5.32
N VAL A 216 -2.61 -8.99 -5.45
CA VAL A 216 -2.76 -8.29 -6.75
C VAL A 216 -1.42 -8.19 -7.47
N HIS A 217 -0.33 -7.90 -6.75
CA HIS A 217 1.00 -7.83 -7.33
C HIS A 217 1.44 -9.16 -7.96
N HIS A 218 1.10 -10.29 -7.34
CA HIS A 218 1.43 -11.62 -7.87
C HIS A 218 0.61 -12.02 -9.08
N VAL A 219 -0.66 -11.60 -9.16
CA VAL A 219 -1.58 -11.94 -10.27
C VAL A 219 -1.62 -10.90 -11.38
N ARG A 220 -0.84 -9.82 -11.29
CA ARG A 220 -1.00 -8.62 -12.11
C ARG A 220 -1.09 -8.86 -13.62
N ALA A 221 -0.36 -9.86 -14.13
CA ALA A 221 -0.31 -10.18 -15.56
C ALA A 221 -1.58 -10.87 -16.07
N ASP A 222 -2.35 -11.50 -15.17
CA ASP A 222 -3.54 -12.28 -15.49
C ASP A 222 -4.84 -11.51 -15.18
N LEU A 223 -4.72 -10.24 -14.77
CA LEU A 223 -5.87 -9.42 -14.40
C LEU A 223 -6.67 -9.00 -15.64
N SER A 224 -7.97 -9.29 -15.61
CA SER A 224 -8.94 -8.75 -16.56
C SER A 224 -9.18 -7.25 -16.36
N ILE A 225 -9.68 -6.56 -17.39
CA ILE A 225 -9.96 -5.12 -17.34
C ILE A 225 -10.95 -4.73 -16.23
N ASP A 226 -11.94 -5.59 -15.93
CA ASP A 226 -12.91 -5.36 -14.85
C ASP A 226 -12.27 -5.51 -13.46
N GLN A 227 -11.35 -6.46 -13.31
CA GLN A 227 -10.57 -6.60 -12.08
C GLN A 227 -9.61 -5.43 -11.90
N LEU A 228 -8.92 -5.01 -12.96
CA LEU A 228 -8.08 -3.81 -12.95
C LEU A 228 -8.90 -2.59 -12.51
N SER A 229 -10.09 -2.38 -13.09
CA SER A 229 -10.96 -1.27 -12.69
C SER A 229 -11.29 -1.28 -11.19
N LYS A 230 -11.60 -2.44 -10.61
CA LYS A 230 -11.89 -2.57 -9.16
C LYS A 230 -10.65 -2.33 -8.30
N VAL A 231 -9.51 -2.89 -8.70
CA VAL A 231 -8.22 -2.69 -8.03
C VAL A 231 -7.85 -1.22 -8.02
N ILE A 232 -7.88 -0.55 -9.18
CA ILE A 232 -7.58 0.88 -9.29
C ILE A 232 -8.51 1.68 -8.40
N TYR A 233 -9.82 1.41 -8.43
CA TYR A 233 -10.78 2.12 -7.56
C TYR A 233 -10.45 1.99 -6.06
N ILE A 234 -10.20 0.77 -5.57
CA ILE A 234 -9.89 0.51 -4.15
C ILE A 234 -8.59 1.22 -3.75
N PHE A 235 -7.52 1.03 -4.51
CA PHE A 235 -6.22 1.59 -4.15
C PHE A 235 -6.14 3.10 -4.38
N SER A 236 -6.91 3.68 -5.30
CA SER A 236 -7.09 5.13 -5.41
C SER A 236 -7.80 5.70 -4.18
N ARG A 237 -8.86 5.05 -3.68
CA ARG A 237 -9.50 5.45 -2.41
C ARG A 237 -8.50 5.41 -1.25
N ASN A 238 -7.68 4.36 -1.17
CA ASN A 238 -6.67 4.23 -0.12
C ASN A 238 -5.63 5.35 -0.15
N ILE A 239 -5.21 5.83 -1.33
CA ILE A 239 -4.27 6.95 -1.48
C ILE A 239 -4.83 8.24 -0.85
N HIS A 240 -6.13 8.46 -0.97
CA HIS A 240 -6.81 9.67 -0.50
C HIS A 240 -7.39 9.54 0.91
N ASP A 241 -7.35 8.36 1.53
CA ASP A 241 -7.91 8.14 2.86
C ASP A 241 -6.94 8.62 3.97
N PRO A 242 -7.26 9.73 4.68
CA PRO A 242 -6.41 10.26 5.73
C PRO A 242 -6.36 9.39 7.00
N THR A 243 -7.27 8.42 7.14
CA THR A 243 -7.29 7.49 8.28
C THR A 243 -6.26 6.36 8.13
N LEU A 244 -5.72 6.16 6.92
CA LEU A 244 -4.68 5.17 6.67
C LEU A 244 -3.28 5.77 6.85
N PRO A 245 -2.32 5.01 7.40
CA PRO A 245 -0.92 5.44 7.46
C PRO A 245 -0.35 5.79 6.08
N LEU A 246 0.54 6.78 6.01
CA LEU A 246 1.20 7.20 4.76
C LEU A 246 2.00 6.06 4.10
N SER A 247 2.48 5.10 4.89
CA SER A 247 3.14 3.89 4.39
C SER A 247 2.19 3.03 3.54
N ILE A 248 0.92 2.89 3.94
CA ILE A 248 -0.11 2.17 3.17
C ILE A 248 -0.53 2.97 1.94
N GLN A 249 -0.66 4.29 2.06
CA GLN A 249 -0.92 5.16 0.90
C GLN A 249 0.21 5.03 -0.14
N THR A 250 1.47 5.04 0.30
CA THR A 250 2.65 4.84 -0.56
C THR A 250 2.66 3.46 -1.21
N ALA A 251 2.35 2.40 -0.45
CA ALA A 251 2.23 1.05 -1.00
C ALA A 251 1.11 0.95 -2.07
N SER A 252 0.00 1.66 -1.85
CA SER A 252 -1.12 1.74 -2.81
C SER A 252 -0.70 2.43 -4.11
N VAL A 253 0.05 3.54 -4.03
CA VAL A 253 0.66 4.19 -5.20
C VAL A 253 1.57 3.20 -5.95
N ARG A 254 2.50 2.54 -5.25
CA ARG A 254 3.42 1.57 -5.89
C ARG A 254 2.67 0.48 -6.63
N LEU A 255 1.65 -0.11 -6.01
CA LEU A 255 0.86 -1.15 -6.64
C LEU A 255 0.19 -0.66 -7.92
N ILE A 256 -0.52 0.48 -7.87
CA ILE A 256 -1.19 1.06 -9.04
C ILE A 256 -0.18 1.30 -10.17
N LEU A 257 0.99 1.86 -9.85
CA LEU A 257 2.04 2.10 -10.83
C LEU A 257 2.56 0.81 -11.49
N THR A 258 2.63 -0.31 -10.75
CA THR A 258 3.03 -1.61 -11.32
C THR A 258 2.01 -2.18 -12.31
N LEU A 259 0.77 -1.66 -12.33
CA LEU A 259 -0.29 -2.10 -13.24
C LEU A 259 -0.34 -1.28 -14.54
N VAL A 260 0.35 -0.14 -14.60
CA VAL A 260 0.28 0.81 -15.72
C VAL A 260 0.67 0.16 -17.05
N ASP A 261 1.79 -0.57 -17.10
CA ASP A 261 2.25 -1.25 -18.31
C ASP A 261 1.26 -2.34 -18.76
N HIS A 262 0.68 -3.09 -17.81
CA HIS A 262 -0.35 -4.09 -18.13
C HIS A 262 -1.63 -3.44 -18.68
N ILE A 263 -2.10 -2.34 -18.07
CA ILE A 263 -3.26 -1.57 -18.54
C ILE A 263 -3.01 -1.02 -19.95
N TYR A 264 -1.81 -0.51 -20.21
CA TYR A 264 -1.42 0.02 -21.52
C TYR A 264 -1.44 -1.05 -22.62
N ARG A 265 -1.01 -2.28 -22.30
CA ARG A 265 -0.99 -3.41 -23.25
C ARG A 265 -2.34 -4.10 -23.39
N THR A 266 -3.19 -4.01 -22.39
CA THR A 266 -4.53 -4.61 -22.39
C THR A 266 -5.38 -3.87 -23.41
N SER A 267 -5.57 -4.49 -24.58
CA SER A 267 -6.42 -3.95 -25.64
C SER A 267 -7.88 -4.31 -25.36
N ASP A 268 -8.73 -3.29 -25.35
CA ASP A 268 -10.19 -3.43 -25.26
C ASP A 268 -10.84 -2.55 -26.33
N LYS A 269 -11.97 -2.99 -26.88
CA LYS A 269 -12.69 -2.29 -27.97
C LYS A 269 -13.23 -0.92 -27.55
N GLN A 270 -13.40 -0.69 -26.25
CA GLN A 270 -14.00 0.51 -25.67
C GLN A 270 -12.98 1.52 -25.12
N ASP A 271 -11.67 1.35 -25.41
CA ASP A 271 -10.60 2.22 -24.89
C ASP A 271 -10.60 2.39 -23.35
N ARG A 272 -11.22 1.44 -22.62
CA ARG A 272 -11.32 1.44 -21.14
C ARG A 272 -9.95 1.51 -20.46
N GLY A 273 -8.92 0.98 -21.11
CA GLY A 273 -7.52 1.08 -20.66
C GLY A 273 -7.06 2.53 -20.51
N ARG A 274 -7.31 3.39 -21.51
CA ARG A 274 -6.97 4.82 -21.43
C ARG A 274 -7.71 5.49 -20.29
N THR A 275 -9.02 5.24 -20.15
CA THR A 275 -9.81 5.79 -19.04
C THR A 275 -9.25 5.40 -17.68
N LEU A 276 -8.77 4.17 -17.51
CA LEU A 276 -8.11 3.74 -16.27
C LEU A 276 -6.78 4.47 -16.05
N LEU A 277 -5.96 4.65 -17.08
CA LEU A 277 -4.71 5.43 -16.98
C LEU A 277 -4.97 6.88 -16.58
N VAL A 278 -5.97 7.53 -17.18
CA VAL A 278 -6.38 8.90 -16.81
C VAL A 278 -6.85 8.95 -15.37
N ARG A 279 -7.65 7.98 -14.90
CA ARG A 279 -8.06 7.89 -13.48
C ARG A 279 -6.87 7.74 -12.54
N ILE A 280 -5.86 6.96 -12.92
CA ILE A 280 -4.61 6.84 -12.15
C ILE A 280 -3.92 8.20 -12.09
N LEU A 281 -3.73 8.87 -13.23
CA LEU A 281 -3.14 10.21 -13.30
C LEU A 281 -3.88 11.19 -12.38
N SER A 282 -5.21 11.29 -12.51
CA SER A 282 -6.03 12.16 -11.68
C SER A 282 -5.89 11.87 -10.18
N ALA A 283 -5.87 10.59 -9.77
CA ALA A 283 -5.71 10.22 -8.37
C ALA A 283 -4.35 10.67 -7.82
N LEU A 284 -3.25 10.46 -8.57
CA LEU A 284 -1.92 10.91 -8.15
C LEU A 284 -1.83 12.45 -8.09
N VAL A 285 -2.38 13.16 -9.07
CA VAL A 285 -2.38 14.64 -9.09
C VAL A 285 -3.23 15.23 -7.97
N ASN A 286 -4.41 14.67 -7.72
CA ASN A 286 -5.26 15.07 -6.59
C ASN A 286 -4.56 14.81 -5.25
N LYS A 287 -3.66 13.81 -5.16
CA LYS A 287 -2.88 13.60 -3.94
C LYS A 287 -1.89 14.73 -3.71
N PHE A 288 -1.21 15.22 -4.75
CA PHE A 288 -0.40 16.44 -4.66
C PHE A 288 -1.21 17.66 -4.21
N ASP A 289 -2.45 17.79 -4.68
CA ASP A 289 -3.37 18.86 -4.24
C ASP A 289 -3.59 18.81 -2.71
N THR A 290 -3.87 17.63 -2.15
CA THR A 290 -4.01 17.49 -0.69
C THR A 290 -2.70 17.70 0.07
N LEU A 291 -1.56 17.30 -0.52
CA LEU A 291 -0.26 17.45 0.12
C LEU A 291 0.20 18.91 0.13
N LYS A 292 -0.12 19.67 -0.91
CA LYS A 292 0.16 21.11 -1.01
C LYS A 292 -0.37 21.87 0.22
N ASP A 293 -1.57 21.57 0.69
CA ASP A 293 -2.15 22.20 1.87
C ASP A 293 -1.64 21.63 3.20
N TYR A 294 -1.22 20.36 3.19
CA TYR A 294 -0.72 19.66 4.38
C TYR A 294 0.73 20.00 4.72
N ILE A 295 1.60 20.16 3.70
CA ILE A 295 3.04 20.38 3.86
C ILE A 295 3.35 21.66 4.67
N PRO A 296 2.73 22.82 4.42
CA PRO A 296 2.96 24.02 5.23
C PRO A 296 2.64 23.79 6.71
N LYS A 297 1.54 23.11 7.02
CA LYS A 297 1.15 22.77 8.39
C LYS A 297 2.18 21.86 9.05
N LEU A 298 2.70 20.88 8.31
CA LEU A 298 3.76 19.99 8.78
C LEU A 298 5.07 20.74 9.05
N ILE A 299 5.47 21.64 8.16
CA ILE A 299 6.64 22.52 8.32
C ILE A 299 6.52 23.34 9.61
N ASP A 300 5.37 23.96 9.84
CA ASP A 300 5.10 24.76 11.04
C ASP A 300 5.17 23.93 12.33
N LEU A 301 4.63 22.71 12.31
CA LEU A 301 4.70 21.78 13.45
C LEU A 301 6.15 21.40 13.79
N VAL A 302 6.94 21.07 12.76
CA VAL A 302 8.37 20.76 12.92
C VAL A 302 9.13 21.96 13.49
N ASN A 303 8.89 23.16 12.96
CA ASN A 303 9.54 24.39 13.42
C ASN A 303 9.16 24.74 14.87
N LYS A 304 7.87 24.63 15.24
CA LYS A 304 7.40 24.83 16.62
C LYS A 304 8.04 23.86 17.60
N LYS A 305 8.18 22.58 17.23
CA LYS A 305 8.82 21.55 18.08
C LYS A 305 10.33 21.82 18.24
N LYS A 306 11.03 22.20 17.17
CA LYS A 306 12.46 22.61 17.23
C LYS A 306 12.69 23.77 18.19
N LYS A 307 11.84 24.81 18.13
CA LYS A 307 11.89 25.95 19.07
C LYS A 307 11.67 25.52 20.53
N ARG A 308 10.72 24.61 20.79
CA ARG A 308 10.45 24.07 22.15
C ARG A 308 11.63 23.26 22.70
N VAL A 309 12.28 22.45 21.88
CA VAL A 309 13.45 21.67 22.29
C VAL A 309 14.63 22.59 22.62
N GLN A 310 14.86 23.64 21.82
CA GLN A 310 15.89 24.64 22.10
C GLN A 310 15.60 25.45 23.38
N ALA A 311 14.34 25.78 23.65
CA ALA A 311 13.93 26.46 24.88
C ALA A 311 14.12 25.58 26.14
N LYS A 312 13.83 24.27 26.05
CA LYS A 312 14.04 23.31 27.15
C LYS A 312 15.52 22.91 27.36
N GLY A 313 16.39 23.23 26.41
CA GLY A 313 17.84 22.98 26.46
C GLY A 313 18.59 23.70 27.59
N HIS A 314 17.97 24.68 28.25
CA HIS A 314 18.57 25.43 29.37
C HIS A 314 18.13 24.94 30.76
N ALA A 315 17.29 23.90 30.86
CA ALA A 315 16.75 23.39 32.13
C ALA A 315 16.89 21.86 32.23
N TRP A 316 18.12 21.36 32.13
CA TRP A 316 18.42 19.93 32.27
C TRP A 316 18.88 19.58 33.69
N THR A 317 17.95 19.44 34.62
CA THR A 317 18.11 18.51 35.74
C THR A 317 16.78 17.80 36.01
N LEU A 318 16.83 16.46 35.88
CA LEU A 318 15.81 15.46 36.21
C LEU A 318 14.49 15.50 35.41
N ALA A 319 14.40 14.64 34.39
CA ALA A 319 13.49 13.49 34.44
C ALA A 319 13.50 12.76 33.08
N TYR A 320 13.65 11.44 33.16
CA TYR A 320 13.35 10.50 32.08
C TYR A 320 11.92 10.78 31.57
N THR A 321 11.78 11.44 30.42
CA THR A 321 10.45 11.59 29.81
C THR A 321 10.16 10.32 29.00
N PRO A 322 9.09 9.58 29.35
CA PRO A 322 8.77 8.34 28.67
C PRO A 322 8.45 8.62 27.20
N ARG A 323 8.95 7.73 26.33
CA ARG A 323 8.88 7.74 24.86
C ARG A 323 7.45 7.45 24.37
N SER A 324 6.47 8.18 24.90
CA SER A 324 5.03 7.97 24.75
C SER A 324 4.35 9.29 24.37
N GLU A 325 4.74 9.87 23.24
CA GLU A 325 3.92 10.85 22.53
C GLU A 325 3.98 10.50 21.03
N LYS A 326 2.80 10.19 20.47
CA LYS A 326 2.45 9.90 19.08
C LYS A 326 3.51 10.35 18.06
N GLU A 327 3.92 9.42 17.18
CA GLU A 327 4.79 9.56 15.99
C GLU A 327 5.54 10.91 15.85
N PHE A 328 6.87 10.85 15.83
CA PHE A 328 7.67 12.06 15.64
C PHE A 328 7.31 12.73 14.30
N PRO A 329 7.07 14.06 14.24
CA PRO A 329 6.76 14.76 12.99
C PRO A 329 7.82 14.56 11.89
N GLU A 330 9.05 14.21 12.30
CA GLU A 330 10.15 13.88 11.39
C GLU A 330 9.92 12.59 10.61
N ASP A 331 9.33 11.56 11.24
CA ASP A 331 8.91 10.35 10.54
C ASP A 331 7.84 10.69 9.50
N SER A 332 6.90 11.58 9.84
CA SER A 332 5.90 12.07 8.90
C SER A 332 6.51 12.83 7.71
N VAL A 333 7.56 13.65 7.93
CA VAL A 333 8.28 14.33 6.83
C VAL A 333 8.96 13.32 5.91
N ARG A 334 9.62 12.30 6.47
CA ARG A 334 10.26 11.23 5.68
C ARG A 334 9.22 10.47 4.85
N GLU A 335 8.08 10.14 5.45
CA GLU A 335 7.00 9.43 4.76
C GLU A 335 6.37 10.25 3.64
N VAL A 336 6.11 11.56 3.86
CA VAL A 336 5.62 12.44 2.78
C VAL A 336 6.65 12.56 1.66
N LYS A 337 7.94 12.73 1.97
CA LYS A 337 9.02 12.74 0.95
C LYS A 337 9.05 11.43 0.16
N GLN A 338 8.92 10.28 0.82
CA GLN A 338 8.89 8.96 0.17
C GLN A 338 7.64 8.79 -0.72
N LEU A 339 6.48 9.27 -0.28
CA LEU A 339 5.25 9.27 -1.04
C LEU A 339 5.39 10.13 -2.31
N MET A 340 5.85 11.38 -2.15
CA MET A 340 6.12 12.29 -3.28
C MET A 340 7.09 11.66 -4.29
N PHE A 341 8.22 11.13 -3.80
CA PHE A 341 9.21 10.45 -4.64
C PHE A 341 8.57 9.34 -5.47
N THR A 342 7.78 8.47 -4.81
CA THR A 342 7.12 7.35 -5.48
C THR A 342 6.15 7.82 -6.57
N MET A 343 5.38 8.88 -6.30
CA MET A 343 4.43 9.42 -7.29
C MET A 343 5.15 10.07 -8.48
N VAL A 344 6.15 10.93 -8.23
CA VAL A 344 6.91 11.62 -9.29
C VAL A 344 7.56 10.61 -10.25
N PHE A 345 8.22 9.57 -9.71
CA PHE A 345 8.91 8.58 -10.52
C PHE A 345 7.97 7.74 -11.39
N GLY A 346 6.74 7.49 -10.93
CA GLY A 346 5.75 6.75 -11.70
C GLY A 346 4.99 7.57 -12.74
N LEU A 347 4.82 8.88 -12.49
CA LEU A 347 3.98 9.76 -13.30
C LEU A 347 4.47 9.90 -14.74
N LYS A 348 5.79 9.90 -14.98
CA LYS A 348 6.35 9.91 -16.33
C LYS A 348 5.80 8.77 -17.18
N THR A 349 5.82 7.55 -16.63
CA THR A 349 5.31 6.35 -17.31
C THR A 349 3.82 6.45 -17.56
N VAL A 350 3.05 6.95 -16.58
CA VAL A 350 1.60 7.13 -16.72
C VAL A 350 1.28 8.10 -17.85
N VAL A 351 1.89 9.29 -17.84
CA VAL A 351 1.68 10.32 -18.87
C VAL A 351 2.10 9.78 -20.23
N TRP A 352 3.26 9.15 -20.34
CA TRP A 352 3.72 8.54 -21.59
C TRP A 352 2.75 7.47 -22.11
N CYS A 353 2.20 6.62 -21.24
CA CYS A 353 1.22 5.59 -21.63
C CYS A 353 -0.09 6.20 -22.13
N ILE A 354 -0.53 7.32 -21.57
CA ILE A 354 -1.71 8.06 -22.04
C ILE A 354 -1.43 8.64 -23.42
N SER A 355 -0.34 9.41 -23.58
CA SER A 355 0.04 10.06 -24.85
C SER A 355 0.26 9.08 -26.00
N ASN A 356 0.70 7.85 -25.70
CA ASN A 356 0.99 6.83 -26.69
C ASN A 356 -0.10 5.74 -26.79
N PHE A 357 -1.23 5.93 -26.10
CA PHE A 357 -2.32 4.95 -26.15
C PHE A 357 -2.87 4.83 -27.58
N ARG A 358 -3.08 3.59 -28.03
CA ARG A 358 -3.54 3.28 -29.40
C ARG A 358 -5.04 2.98 -29.38
N SER A 359 -5.88 3.84 -29.96
CA SER A 359 -7.32 3.55 -30.08
C SER A 359 -7.56 2.48 -31.14
N HIS A 360 -8.51 1.58 -30.88
CA HIS A 360 -8.98 0.58 -31.84
C HIS A 360 -10.02 1.12 -32.84
N SER A 361 -10.37 2.41 -32.79
CA SER A 361 -11.45 3.02 -33.58
C SER A 361 -11.19 3.19 -35.10
N GLN A 362 -10.15 2.57 -35.68
CA GLN A 362 -9.98 2.52 -37.14
C GLN A 362 -10.19 1.11 -37.69
N SER A 363 -11.45 0.69 -37.72
CA SER A 363 -11.93 -0.33 -38.66
C SER A 363 -12.09 0.31 -40.05
N GLY A 364 -10.97 0.54 -40.73
CA GLY A 364 -10.93 0.96 -42.12
C GLY A 364 -9.62 0.47 -42.73
N THR A 365 -9.74 -0.45 -43.68
CA THR A 365 -8.81 -1.11 -44.63
C THR A 365 -7.37 -0.59 -44.93
N HIS A 366 -6.82 0.38 -44.21
CA HIS A 366 -5.42 0.81 -44.34
C HIS A 366 -4.67 0.65 -43.01
N ALA A 367 -3.99 -0.48 -42.84
CA ALA A 367 -3.18 -0.83 -41.66
C ALA A 367 -1.93 0.05 -41.43
N ALA A 368 -1.77 1.19 -42.10
CA ALA A 368 -0.50 1.91 -42.21
C ALA A 368 -0.41 3.27 -41.49
N GLN A 369 -1.46 3.80 -40.85
CA GLN A 369 -1.35 5.07 -40.11
C GLN A 369 -2.08 5.07 -38.77
N ARG A 370 -1.56 4.28 -37.81
CA ARG A 370 -1.94 4.39 -36.39
C ARG A 370 -1.31 5.66 -35.80
N ARG A 371 -2.03 6.78 -35.79
CA ARG A 371 -1.56 8.01 -35.13
C ARG A 371 -1.70 7.90 -33.61
N PRO A 372 -0.72 8.37 -32.82
CA PRO A 372 -0.87 8.53 -31.37
C PRO A 372 -2.07 9.43 -31.05
N ILE A 373 -2.86 9.07 -30.04
CA ILE A 373 -3.93 9.94 -29.55
C ILE A 373 -3.27 11.02 -28.68
N VAL A 374 -3.25 12.25 -29.18
CA VAL A 374 -2.82 13.45 -28.44
C VAL A 374 -3.65 13.58 -27.15
N LEU A 375 -3.10 14.22 -26.11
CA LEU A 375 -3.88 14.49 -24.92
C LEU A 375 -5.08 15.38 -25.25
N ASP A 376 -6.23 15.07 -24.65
CA ASP A 376 -7.39 15.96 -24.72
C ASP A 376 -7.23 17.16 -23.75
N GLU A 377 -8.17 18.11 -23.83
CA GLU A 377 -8.13 19.34 -23.01
C GLU A 377 -8.16 19.03 -21.50
N GLU A 378 -8.95 18.05 -21.06
CA GLU A 378 -9.08 17.71 -19.65
C GLU A 378 -7.83 16.98 -19.14
N GLU A 379 -7.23 16.11 -19.94
CA GLU A 379 -5.96 15.45 -19.66
C GLU A 379 -4.81 16.48 -19.58
N CYS A 380 -4.74 17.43 -20.52
CA CYS A 380 -3.81 18.57 -20.46
C CYS A 380 -4.01 19.38 -19.18
N ARG A 381 -5.26 19.63 -18.76
CA ARG A 381 -5.57 20.34 -17.52
C ARG A 381 -5.09 19.57 -16.28
N ILE A 382 -5.23 18.25 -16.25
CA ILE A 382 -4.71 17.42 -15.15
C ILE A 382 -3.18 17.52 -15.08
N VAL A 383 -2.49 17.45 -16.22
CA VAL A 383 -1.02 17.63 -16.29
C VAL A 383 -0.60 19.03 -15.86
N ALA A 384 -1.35 20.08 -16.22
CA ALA A 384 -1.09 21.44 -15.75
C ALA A 384 -1.27 21.57 -14.22
N ARG A 385 -2.31 20.95 -13.64
CA ARG A 385 -2.50 20.90 -12.17
C ARG A 385 -1.36 20.15 -11.48
N PHE A 386 -0.80 19.12 -12.09
CA PHE A 386 0.40 18.44 -11.57
C PHE A 386 1.58 19.41 -11.44
N LEU A 387 1.82 20.24 -12.46
CA LEU A 387 2.87 21.25 -12.41
C LEU A 387 2.65 22.21 -11.23
N GLN A 388 1.45 22.77 -11.10
CA GLN A 388 1.11 23.71 -10.03
C GLN A 388 1.29 23.10 -8.63
N HIS A 389 0.60 21.99 -8.36
CA HIS A 389 0.59 21.38 -7.03
C HIS A 389 1.93 20.74 -6.69
N GLY A 390 2.61 20.15 -7.67
CA GLY A 390 3.93 19.55 -7.49
C GLY A 390 4.98 20.58 -7.09
N LEU A 391 5.02 21.75 -7.77
CA LEU A 391 5.93 22.85 -7.45
C LEU A 391 5.74 23.35 -6.00
N GLU A 392 4.49 23.49 -5.56
CA GLU A 392 4.20 23.93 -4.19
C GLU A 392 4.63 22.89 -3.12
N CYS A 393 4.56 21.59 -3.45
CA CYS A 393 4.94 20.53 -2.53
C CYS A 393 6.46 20.46 -2.26
N PHE A 394 7.31 20.95 -3.17
CA PHE A 394 8.77 20.89 -2.98
C PHE A 394 9.29 21.70 -1.80
N LYS A 395 8.46 22.59 -1.22
CA LYS A 395 8.74 23.28 0.04
C LYS A 395 9.12 22.33 1.17
N ILE A 396 8.66 21.07 1.16
CA ILE A 396 9.05 20.07 2.16
C ILE A 396 10.56 19.78 2.21
N TYR A 397 11.28 20.00 1.10
CA TYR A 397 12.73 19.80 1.03
C TYR A 397 13.52 20.98 1.61
N THR A 398 12.87 22.11 1.90
CA THR A 398 13.51 23.25 2.60
C THR A 398 13.78 22.97 4.08
N LEU A 399 13.13 21.95 4.65
CA LEU A 399 13.32 21.55 6.05
C LEU A 399 14.71 20.93 6.24
N PRO A 400 15.57 21.49 7.09
CA PRO A 400 16.87 20.89 7.38
C PRO A 400 16.65 19.59 8.16
N GLY A 401 16.94 18.46 7.52
CA GLY A 401 17.26 17.21 8.21
C GLY A 401 18.57 17.39 8.99
N TYR A 402 18.68 16.78 10.16
CA TYR A 402 19.79 16.94 11.11
C TYR A 402 21.18 16.61 10.51
N THR A 403 21.22 16.00 9.33
CA THR A 403 22.43 15.70 8.55
C THR A 403 22.24 16.17 7.11
N ARG A 404 22.70 17.40 6.83
CA ARG A 404 22.82 17.92 5.45
C ARG A 404 24.02 17.25 4.77
N ASN A 405 23.94 15.94 4.61
CA ASN A 405 24.94 15.15 3.89
C ASN A 405 24.74 15.35 2.39
N SER A 406 25.82 15.25 1.61
CA SER A 406 25.81 15.31 0.13
C SER A 406 24.72 14.44 -0.51
N ARG A 407 24.45 13.27 0.08
CA ARG A 407 23.41 12.32 -0.37
C ARG A 407 21.99 12.89 -0.36
N THR A 408 21.62 13.73 0.62
CA THR A 408 20.27 14.30 0.71
C THR A 408 20.05 15.36 -0.38
N GLN A 409 21.08 16.14 -0.69
CA GLN A 409 21.04 17.12 -1.78
C GLN A 409 20.96 16.45 -3.15
N GLN A 410 21.60 15.29 -3.32
CA GLN A 410 21.49 14.52 -4.55
C GLN A 410 20.05 14.02 -4.76
N ILE A 411 19.42 13.45 -3.73
CA ILE A 411 18.03 13.00 -3.81
C ILE A 411 17.08 14.15 -4.20
N GLU A 412 17.29 15.34 -3.65
CA GLU A 412 16.50 16.54 -3.99
C GLU A 412 16.60 16.91 -5.46
N LYS A 413 17.83 16.92 -6.00
CA LYS A 413 18.06 17.15 -7.44
C LYS A 413 17.41 16.05 -8.28
N ASP A 414 17.62 14.79 -7.92
CA ASP A 414 17.06 13.65 -8.64
C ASP A 414 15.53 13.73 -8.71
N VAL A 415 14.83 14.14 -7.63
CA VAL A 415 13.37 14.29 -7.66
C VAL A 415 12.94 15.42 -8.60
N LEU A 416 13.66 16.55 -8.62
CA LEU A 416 13.35 17.67 -9.50
C LEU A 416 13.59 17.34 -10.98
N GLU A 417 14.66 16.60 -11.29
CA GLU A 417 14.93 16.08 -12.63
C GLU A 417 13.82 15.12 -13.07
N HIS A 418 13.43 14.18 -12.21
CA HIS A 418 12.34 13.25 -12.52
C HIS A 418 11.01 13.98 -12.69
N PHE A 419 10.72 14.99 -11.88
CA PHE A 419 9.54 15.84 -12.01
C PHE A 419 9.50 16.54 -13.36
N ALA A 420 10.62 17.16 -13.79
CA ALA A 420 10.72 17.75 -15.11
C ALA A 420 10.55 16.69 -16.22
N SER A 421 11.14 15.51 -16.05
CA SER A 421 11.06 14.43 -17.04
C SER A 421 9.64 13.91 -17.31
N VAL A 422 8.66 14.20 -16.44
CA VAL A 422 7.23 13.90 -16.68
C VAL A 422 6.67 14.73 -17.83
N PHE A 423 7.15 15.96 -18.02
CA PHE A 423 6.63 16.85 -19.06
C PHE A 423 7.37 16.70 -20.39
N THR A 424 8.60 16.16 -20.38
CA THR A 424 9.39 15.97 -21.61
C THR A 424 8.87 14.85 -22.51
N VAL A 425 7.98 13.99 -22.00
CA VAL A 425 7.32 12.92 -22.77
C VAL A 425 6.05 13.40 -23.49
N LEU A 426 5.60 14.62 -23.25
CA LEU A 426 4.48 15.23 -23.96
C LEU A 426 4.89 15.57 -25.39
N ASP A 427 3.95 15.55 -26.34
CA ASP A 427 4.21 16.11 -27.65
C ASP A 427 4.32 17.66 -27.57
N PRO A 428 5.01 18.30 -28.53
CA PRO A 428 5.25 19.75 -28.49
C PRO A 428 3.99 20.62 -28.40
N ARG A 429 2.83 20.14 -28.89
CA ARG A 429 1.58 20.91 -28.86
C ARG A 429 0.99 20.88 -27.46
N SER A 430 0.76 19.69 -26.89
CA SER A 430 0.28 19.56 -25.52
C SER A 430 1.24 20.19 -24.51
N PHE A 431 2.56 20.14 -24.76
CA PHE A 431 3.53 20.86 -23.94
C PHE A 431 3.30 22.37 -23.98
N ARG A 432 3.09 22.95 -25.17
CA ARG A 432 2.80 24.39 -25.31
C ARG A 432 1.51 24.76 -24.60
N ASP A 433 0.45 23.99 -24.76
CA ASP A 433 -0.85 24.26 -24.13
C ASP A 433 -0.74 24.28 -22.60
N VAL A 434 0.07 23.38 -22.02
CA VAL A 434 0.33 23.35 -20.57
C VAL A 434 1.20 24.54 -20.14
N PHE A 435 2.34 24.80 -20.80
CA PHE A 435 3.33 25.74 -20.30
C PHE A 435 3.06 27.21 -20.65
N SER A 436 2.30 27.50 -21.70
CA SER A 436 1.97 28.88 -22.08
C SER A 436 1.21 29.62 -20.98
N VAL A 437 0.39 28.92 -20.19
CA VAL A 437 -0.37 29.49 -19.06
C VAL A 437 0.39 29.38 -17.74
N GLN A 438 1.29 28.41 -17.59
CA GLN A 438 1.92 28.08 -16.31
C GLN A 438 3.32 28.68 -16.11
N ILE A 439 3.89 29.33 -17.13
CA ILE A 439 5.25 29.89 -17.04
C ILE A 439 5.40 30.92 -15.93
N GLU A 440 4.37 31.73 -15.67
CA GLU A 440 4.38 32.71 -14.58
C GLU A 440 4.39 32.01 -13.22
N THR A 441 3.54 30.99 -13.05
CA THR A 441 3.51 30.18 -11.83
C THR A 441 4.84 29.47 -11.58
N LEU A 442 5.47 28.92 -12.63
CA LEU A 442 6.80 28.30 -12.52
C LEU A 442 7.82 29.33 -12.02
N PHE A 443 7.84 30.53 -12.61
CA PHE A 443 8.74 31.61 -12.23
C PHE A 443 8.53 32.03 -10.77
N ASP A 444 7.28 32.30 -10.37
CA ASP A 444 6.94 32.75 -9.02
C ASP A 444 7.34 31.70 -7.96
N GLN A 445 7.18 30.41 -8.25
CA GLN A 445 7.61 29.34 -7.35
C GLN A 445 9.15 29.21 -7.25
N ILE A 446 9.89 29.43 -8.35
CA ILE A 446 11.36 29.45 -8.30
C ILE A 446 11.85 30.60 -7.42
N VAL A 447 11.24 31.79 -7.57
CA VAL A 447 11.58 32.98 -6.78
C VAL A 447 11.21 32.82 -5.30
N ALA A 448 10.01 32.29 -5.01
CA ALA A 448 9.51 32.14 -3.64
C ALA A 448 10.40 31.23 -2.77
N ASN A 449 11.06 30.24 -3.39
CA ASN A 449 11.88 29.27 -2.69
C ASN A 449 13.35 29.74 -2.55
N GLN A 450 13.61 30.80 -1.78
CA GLN A 450 14.96 31.39 -1.61
C GLN A 450 16.08 30.37 -1.32
N ARG A 451 15.81 29.27 -0.60
CA ARG A 451 16.81 28.23 -0.29
C ARG A 451 16.98 27.16 -1.37
N LEU A 452 15.96 26.92 -2.20
CA LEU A 452 15.95 25.89 -3.25
C LEU A 452 15.98 26.48 -4.66
N HIS A 453 15.96 27.80 -4.83
CA HIS A 453 15.84 28.44 -6.14
C HIS A 453 16.88 27.92 -7.15
N MET A 454 18.14 27.76 -6.72
CA MET A 454 19.21 27.16 -7.54
C MET A 454 18.90 25.72 -7.97
N HIS A 455 18.33 24.91 -7.08
CA HIS A 455 17.94 23.54 -7.42
C HIS A 455 16.71 23.50 -8.32
N MET A 456 15.76 24.42 -8.15
CA MET A 456 14.55 24.47 -9.00
C MET A 456 14.85 24.90 -10.43
N LEU A 457 15.96 25.61 -10.69
CA LEU A 457 16.44 25.90 -12.05
C LEU A 457 16.78 24.64 -12.87
N ILE A 458 16.94 23.48 -12.21
CA ILE A 458 17.08 22.19 -12.89
C ILE A 458 15.86 21.90 -13.77
N ILE A 459 14.65 22.32 -13.36
CA ILE A 459 13.42 22.08 -14.13
C ILE A 459 13.47 22.74 -15.51
N PRO A 460 13.60 24.08 -15.64
CA PRO A 460 13.70 24.72 -16.95
C PRO A 460 14.95 24.28 -17.73
N GLN A 461 16.07 24.00 -17.05
CA GLN A 461 17.26 23.46 -17.70
C GLN A 461 16.97 22.10 -18.34
N HIS A 462 16.26 21.20 -17.65
CA HIS A 462 15.95 19.87 -18.16
C HIS A 462 15.00 19.93 -19.37
N PHE A 463 14.05 20.87 -19.39
CA PHE A 463 13.20 21.09 -20.57
C PHE A 463 14.02 21.57 -21.77
N LEU A 464 14.92 22.53 -21.55
CA LEU A 464 15.78 23.07 -22.60
C LEU A 464 16.82 22.07 -23.12
N SER A 465 17.23 21.09 -22.30
CA SER A 465 18.11 20.00 -22.73
C SER A 465 17.37 18.85 -23.44
N SER A 466 16.04 18.85 -23.46
CA SER A 466 15.25 17.78 -24.08
C SER A 466 14.85 18.15 -25.50
N SER A 467 15.38 17.44 -26.51
CA SER A 467 15.14 17.73 -27.93
C SER A 467 13.65 17.78 -28.32
N ASN A 468 12.81 17.01 -27.64
CA ASN A 468 11.38 16.95 -27.93
C ASN A 468 10.64 18.26 -27.56
N VAL A 469 11.00 18.90 -26.44
CA VAL A 469 10.28 20.07 -25.92
C VAL A 469 11.10 21.35 -25.88
N SER A 470 12.42 21.27 -26.13
CA SER A 470 13.37 22.38 -26.01
C SER A 470 12.95 23.60 -26.82
N LYS A 471 12.67 23.42 -28.12
CA LYS A 471 12.22 24.52 -28.99
C LYS A 471 10.93 25.17 -28.49
N ALA A 472 9.92 24.35 -28.15
CA ALA A 472 8.64 24.86 -27.66
C ALA A 472 8.79 25.63 -26.34
N PHE A 473 9.63 25.14 -25.43
CA PHE A 473 9.88 25.78 -24.16
C PHE A 473 10.74 27.05 -24.30
N ALA A 474 11.75 27.05 -25.17
CA ALA A 474 12.59 28.22 -25.46
C ALA A 474 11.73 29.39 -25.98
N ASP A 475 10.81 29.13 -26.91
CA ASP A 475 9.88 30.15 -27.42
C ASP A 475 9.02 30.77 -26.31
N ILE A 476 8.45 29.93 -25.44
CA ILE A 476 7.60 30.35 -24.32
C ILE A 476 8.43 31.17 -23.32
N LEU A 477 9.61 30.67 -22.96
CA LEU A 477 10.47 31.29 -21.97
C LEU A 477 11.04 32.61 -22.47
N LEU A 478 11.48 32.72 -23.72
CA LEU A 478 11.92 34.00 -24.32
C LEU A 478 10.79 35.02 -24.36
N SER A 479 9.58 34.60 -24.76
CA SER A 479 8.40 35.48 -24.76
C SER A 479 8.05 35.98 -23.36
N PHE A 480 8.24 35.16 -22.33
CA PHE A 480 8.05 35.56 -20.94
C PHE A 480 9.16 36.50 -20.43
N LEU A 481 10.43 36.15 -20.67
CA LEU A 481 11.59 36.91 -20.22
C LEU A 481 11.64 38.30 -20.85
N THR A 482 11.33 38.44 -22.14
CA THR A 482 11.25 39.74 -22.83
C THR A 482 10.17 40.65 -22.25
N LYS A 483 9.02 40.09 -21.84
CA LYS A 483 7.97 40.85 -21.12
C LYS A 483 8.46 41.32 -19.75
N LYS A 484 9.16 40.47 -18.99
CA LYS A 484 9.66 40.79 -17.63
C LYS A 484 10.92 41.66 -17.64
N MET A 485 11.68 41.72 -18.74
CA MET A 485 12.88 42.56 -18.87
C MET A 485 12.62 44.04 -18.62
N LYS A 486 11.44 44.55 -19.01
CA LYS A 486 11.02 45.94 -18.74
C LYS A 486 10.97 46.27 -17.24
N HIS A 487 10.81 45.27 -16.38
CA HIS A 487 10.79 45.43 -14.93
C HIS A 487 12.19 45.33 -14.28
N MET A 488 13.23 44.83 -15.00
CA MET A 488 14.61 44.75 -14.50
C MET A 488 15.35 46.09 -14.52
N ALA A 489 14.90 47.06 -15.32
CA ALA A 489 15.55 48.36 -15.46
C ALA A 489 15.41 49.27 -14.23
N LYS A 490 14.73 48.82 -13.16
CA LYS A 490 14.60 49.58 -11.91
C LYS A 490 15.84 49.32 -11.02
N PRO A 491 16.52 50.35 -10.49
CA PRO A 491 17.87 50.22 -9.92
C PRO A 491 17.90 49.73 -8.46
N THR A 492 16.87 49.05 -7.98
CA THR A 492 16.85 48.52 -6.61
C THR A 492 17.37 47.07 -6.57
N THR A 493 18.66 46.98 -6.24
CA THR A 493 19.28 46.04 -5.27
C THR A 493 18.92 44.55 -5.35
N GLU A 494 19.92 43.70 -5.67
CA GLU A 494 20.10 42.30 -5.21
C GLU A 494 18.84 41.44 -4.96
N SER A 495 17.78 41.62 -5.76
CA SER A 495 16.54 40.91 -5.52
C SER A 495 16.66 39.47 -6.03
N PRO A 496 16.12 38.47 -5.32
CA PRO A 496 16.11 37.08 -5.81
C PRO A 496 15.44 36.95 -7.19
N VAL A 497 14.53 37.88 -7.52
CA VAL A 497 13.88 37.99 -8.84
C VAL A 497 14.90 38.25 -9.95
N SER A 498 15.77 39.25 -9.78
CA SER A 498 16.78 39.62 -10.78
C SER A 498 17.78 38.49 -11.00
N LEU A 499 18.21 37.80 -9.93
CA LEU A 499 19.12 36.67 -10.03
C LEU A 499 18.49 35.48 -10.78
N VAL A 500 17.22 35.16 -10.51
CA VAL A 500 16.50 34.09 -11.22
C VAL A 500 16.33 34.44 -12.70
N LEU A 501 15.95 35.68 -13.03
CA LEU A 501 15.82 36.13 -14.42
C LEU A 501 17.14 36.00 -15.19
N LEU A 502 18.26 36.48 -14.62
CA LEU A 502 19.58 36.37 -15.24
C LEU A 502 19.98 34.92 -15.50
N ASN A 503 19.73 34.04 -14.53
CA ASN A 503 20.01 32.61 -14.71
C ASN A 503 19.12 31.97 -15.78
N LEU A 504 17.83 32.34 -15.87
CA LEU A 504 16.94 31.86 -16.92
C LEU A 504 17.41 32.31 -18.32
N PHE A 505 17.82 33.57 -18.48
CA PHE A 505 18.46 34.04 -19.72
C PHE A 505 19.70 33.22 -20.06
N ARG A 506 20.59 33.01 -19.08
CA ARG A 506 21.81 32.21 -19.27
C ARG A 506 21.50 30.79 -19.74
N ILE A 507 20.54 30.11 -19.13
CA ILE A 507 20.20 28.72 -19.48
C ILE A 507 19.54 28.67 -20.88
N VAL A 508 18.66 29.62 -21.22
CA VAL A 508 18.06 29.69 -22.57
C VAL A 508 19.11 29.91 -23.64
N PHE A 509 20.01 30.89 -23.49
CA PHE A 509 21.06 31.12 -24.47
C PHE A 509 22.04 29.95 -24.57
N GLY A 510 22.35 29.29 -23.44
CA GLY A 510 23.12 28.05 -23.44
C GLY A 510 22.41 26.88 -24.14
N SER A 511 21.09 26.87 -24.20
CA SER A 511 20.34 25.84 -24.93
C SER A 511 20.43 25.97 -26.45
N VAL A 512 20.57 27.20 -26.95
CA VAL A 512 20.79 27.46 -28.39
C VAL A 512 22.13 26.90 -28.85
N THR A 513 23.14 26.86 -27.97
CA THR A 513 24.41 26.20 -28.29
C THR A 513 24.34 24.67 -28.23
N LEU A 514 23.37 24.11 -27.49
CA LEU A 514 23.16 22.67 -27.38
C LEU A 514 22.42 22.08 -28.59
N PHE A 515 21.54 22.88 -29.21
CA PHE A 515 20.81 22.53 -30.43
C PHE A 515 21.06 23.61 -31.47
N ALA A 516 22.17 23.48 -32.20
CA ALA A 516 22.63 24.45 -33.20
C ALA A 516 21.87 24.40 -34.55
N GLU A 517 20.95 23.43 -34.68
CA GLU A 517 19.97 23.27 -35.77
C GLU A 517 18.58 23.70 -35.30
#